data_AF-A0A9D4Q5L6-F1
#
_entry.id   AF-A0A9D4Q5L6-F1
#
_cell.length_a   1.000
_cell.length_b   1.000
_cell.length_c   1.000
_cell.angle_alpha   90.00
_cell.angle_beta   90.00
_cell.angle_gamma   90.00
#
_symmetry.space_group_name_H-M   'P 1'
#
loop_
_entity.id
_entity.type
_entity.pdbx_description
1 polymer ?
#
loop_
_entity_poly.entity_id
_entity_poly.type
_entity_poly.pdbx_seq_one_letter_code
_entity_poly.pdbx_strand_id
1 'polypeptide(L)'
;MNSFVSLGDLVKWLELVHAFDALLLLKPDEPVVIREHPQPRLELEARADVVLRLTCRASSFPPPNYQWFCDGQPLFCDESIYASPVLEIRNPTPAHSGIYTCRAWSVRGSEKFSKPCKVIVKCPASRDSASRELAPLSAADKVALIISNSAYLGGDTLPLTENDAESLGKALAALEFRIIAFKNLRKGDIAYALSIFRQFLKPGTYSVFYYAGHGFKEDGRDYIQPVDCDDNAPADDCVCFQEIVEEIRSAPCSLNLIILDACRDTRELPSSSAVGSTSRISGMKAQHVRRSTIVVYATSPSTSAVEVDGHPNGLFMEHFSKHVGKTASVHEVILQSLKDFERHKLASMQVPVVKYDIPGDHSLSDPILDSPVYYENKRLWSRISRLPQNKKFQIGDTEHTLHVEFSCEKEHSNEEEEMAEGSEREEKEL
;
A
#
# COMPACT_ATOMS: atom_id res chain seq x y z
N MET A 1 -58.62 -19.90 2.08
CA MET A 1 -59.02 -18.55 2.54
C MET A 1 -57.84 -17.64 2.27
N ASN A 2 -57.94 -16.72 1.31
CA ASN A 2 -56.87 -15.74 1.07
C ASN A 2 -57.02 -14.66 2.13
N SER A 3 -56.25 -14.75 3.21
CA SER A 3 -56.18 -13.69 4.21
C SER A 3 -55.32 -12.55 3.68
N PHE A 4 -55.91 -11.39 3.49
CA PHE A 4 -55.17 -10.17 3.20
C PHE A 4 -54.41 -9.72 4.45
N VAL A 5 -53.16 -9.31 4.26
CA VAL A 5 -52.27 -8.83 5.33
C VAL A 5 -52.09 -7.33 5.11
N SER A 6 -52.19 -6.53 6.16
CA SER A 6 -51.93 -5.10 6.03
C SER A 6 -50.44 -4.86 5.74
N LEU A 7 -50.10 -3.79 5.03
CA LEU A 7 -48.69 -3.45 4.77
C LEU A 7 -47.89 -3.30 6.08
N GLY A 8 -48.52 -2.76 7.13
CA GLY A 8 -47.88 -2.64 8.44
C GLY A 8 -47.59 -3.98 9.11
N ASP A 9 -48.49 -4.96 8.99
CA ASP A 9 -48.28 -6.30 9.53
C ASP A 9 -47.24 -7.09 8.73
N LEU A 10 -47.23 -6.92 7.40
CA LEU A 10 -46.20 -7.47 6.53
C LEU A 10 -44.82 -6.91 6.89
N VAL A 11 -44.69 -5.59 7.07
CA VAL A 11 -43.42 -4.97 7.50
C VAL A 11 -42.95 -5.52 8.84
N LYS A 12 -43.85 -5.66 9.84
CA LYS A 12 -43.51 -6.26 11.14
C LYS A 12 -43.01 -7.70 11.02
N TRP A 13 -43.63 -8.51 10.15
CA TRP A 13 -43.19 -9.87 9.92
C TRP A 13 -41.83 -9.92 9.23
N LEU A 14 -41.60 -9.05 8.24
CA LEU A 14 -40.32 -8.92 7.56
C LEU A 14 -39.20 -8.44 8.51
N GLU A 15 -39.51 -7.56 9.48
CA GLU A 15 -38.59 -7.18 10.56
C GLU A 15 -38.25 -8.37 11.47
N LEU A 16 -39.23 -9.21 11.83
CA LEU A 16 -39.03 -10.40 12.67
C LEU A 16 -38.14 -11.46 12.01
N VAL A 17 -38.23 -11.61 10.69
CA VAL A 17 -37.41 -12.58 9.93
C VAL A 17 -36.14 -11.95 9.34
N HIS A 18 -35.85 -10.69 9.68
CA HIS A 18 -34.69 -9.94 9.17
C HIS A 18 -34.58 -9.91 7.63
N ALA A 19 -35.71 -9.84 6.92
CA ALA A 19 -35.77 -9.79 5.46
C ALA A 19 -35.46 -8.37 4.93
N PHE A 20 -34.19 -8.00 5.01
CA PHE A 20 -33.74 -6.63 4.81
C PHE A 20 -34.02 -6.08 3.40
N ASP A 21 -33.81 -6.88 2.35
CA ASP A 21 -34.05 -6.47 0.97
C ASP A 21 -35.52 -6.14 0.70
N ALA A 22 -36.44 -6.90 1.29
CA ALA A 22 -37.88 -6.63 1.19
C ALA A 22 -38.27 -5.38 1.99
N LEU A 23 -37.66 -5.17 3.16
CA LEU A 23 -37.86 -3.96 3.96
C LEU A 23 -37.39 -2.70 3.23
N LEU A 24 -36.27 -2.77 2.48
CA LEU A 24 -35.77 -1.64 1.68
C LEU A 24 -36.78 -1.15 0.64
N LEU A 25 -37.73 -1.99 0.23
CA LEU A 25 -38.77 -1.66 -0.74
C LEU A 25 -40.08 -1.24 -0.07
N LEU A 26 -40.42 -1.86 1.06
CA LEU A 26 -41.77 -1.78 1.65
C LEU A 26 -41.87 -0.88 2.88
N LYS A 27 -40.76 -0.67 3.60
CA LYS A 27 -40.74 0.16 4.80
C LYS A 27 -40.42 1.61 4.43
N PRO A 28 -41.18 2.60 4.92
CA PRO A 28 -40.88 4.01 4.71
C PRO A 28 -39.51 4.39 5.26
N ASP A 29 -38.86 5.34 4.62
CA ASP A 29 -37.57 5.85 5.06
C ASP A 29 -37.71 6.54 6.42
N GLU A 30 -36.86 6.13 7.37
CA GLU A 30 -36.73 6.80 8.66
C GLU A 30 -35.44 7.63 8.64
N PRO A 31 -35.53 8.94 8.91
CA PRO A 31 -34.37 9.82 8.84
C PRO A 31 -33.32 9.46 9.90
N VAL A 32 -32.05 9.75 9.61
CA VAL A 32 -30.97 9.60 10.59
C VAL A 32 -31.21 10.48 11.82
N VAL A 33 -31.30 9.84 12.98
CA VAL A 33 -31.35 10.48 14.30
C VAL A 33 -30.25 9.91 15.18
N ILE A 34 -29.33 10.75 15.66
CA ILE A 34 -28.29 10.33 16.60
C ILE A 34 -28.92 10.18 17.99
N ARG A 35 -28.86 8.96 18.53
CA ARG A 35 -29.41 8.58 19.85
C ARG A 35 -28.37 8.65 20.94
N GLU A 36 -27.14 8.25 20.61
CA GLU A 36 -26.00 8.31 21.52
C GLU A 36 -24.94 9.20 20.90
N HIS A 37 -24.61 10.30 21.57
CA HIS A 37 -23.50 11.16 21.21
C HIS A 37 -22.27 10.76 22.01
N PRO A 38 -21.05 11.01 21.48
CA PRO A 38 -19.85 10.85 22.29
C PRO A 38 -19.91 11.82 23.47
N GLN A 39 -19.26 11.44 24.56
CA GLN A 39 -19.08 12.30 25.73
C GLN A 39 -18.47 13.65 25.33
N PRO A 40 -18.88 14.78 25.94
CA PRO A 40 -18.45 16.11 25.49
C PRO A 40 -16.94 16.35 25.69
N ARG A 41 -16.33 15.65 26.64
CA ARG A 41 -14.90 15.73 26.94
C ARG A 41 -14.40 14.36 27.41
N LEU A 42 -13.23 13.95 26.92
CA LEU A 42 -12.54 12.74 27.35
C LEU A 42 -11.08 13.09 27.64
N GLU A 43 -10.62 12.83 28.86
CA GLU A 43 -9.23 13.01 29.24
C GLU A 43 -8.61 11.65 29.55
N LEU A 44 -7.46 11.36 28.93
CA LEU A 44 -6.72 10.12 29.11
C LEU A 44 -5.26 10.46 29.37
N GLU A 45 -4.53 9.56 30.04
CA GLU A 45 -3.07 9.65 30.13
C GLU A 45 -2.44 8.70 29.12
N ALA A 46 -1.46 9.18 28.37
CA ALA A 46 -0.71 8.37 27.40
C ALA A 46 0.09 7.29 28.15
N ARG A 47 -0.39 6.05 28.11
CA ARG A 47 0.25 4.87 28.69
C ARG A 47 0.02 3.67 27.76
N ALA A 48 0.90 2.67 27.84
CA ALA A 48 0.68 1.38 27.17
C ALA A 48 -0.62 0.73 27.69
N ASP A 49 -1.34 0.05 26.81
CA ASP A 49 -2.60 -0.67 27.05
C ASP A 49 -3.83 0.21 27.38
N VAL A 50 -3.71 1.54 27.24
CA VAL A 50 -4.88 2.44 27.29
C VAL A 50 -5.58 2.45 25.94
N VAL A 51 -6.92 2.46 25.95
CA VAL A 51 -7.75 2.55 24.75
C VAL A 51 -8.62 3.78 24.84
N LEU A 52 -8.48 4.69 23.88
CA LEU A 52 -9.43 5.78 23.64
C LEU A 52 -10.62 5.21 22.89
N ARG A 53 -11.80 5.35 23.48
CA ARG A 53 -13.06 4.83 22.92
C ARG A 53 -14.12 5.93 22.87
N LEU A 54 -14.65 6.20 21.68
CA LEU A 54 -15.77 7.11 21.45
C LEU A 54 -16.94 6.36 20.83
N THR A 55 -18.17 6.69 21.25
CA THR A 55 -19.39 6.05 20.75
C THR A 55 -20.33 7.09 20.14
N CYS A 56 -20.91 6.76 19.01
CA CYS A 56 -21.89 7.53 18.26
C CYS A 56 -22.90 6.56 17.66
N ARG A 57 -24.11 6.46 18.23
CA ARG A 57 -25.15 5.56 17.70
C ARG A 57 -26.28 6.37 17.11
N ALA A 58 -26.62 6.08 15.86
CA ALA A 58 -27.77 6.64 15.17
C ALA A 58 -28.80 5.56 14.84
N SER A 59 -30.07 5.96 14.81
CA SER A 59 -31.20 5.17 14.33
C SER A 59 -31.68 5.72 13.00
N SER A 60 -31.82 4.88 11.99
CA SER A 60 -32.48 5.17 10.71
C SER A 60 -32.93 3.89 10.04
N PHE A 61 -33.77 4.04 9.02
CA PHE A 61 -34.07 3.01 8.07
C PHE A 61 -33.94 3.59 6.65
N PRO A 62 -33.06 3.05 5.78
CA PRO A 62 -32.07 1.99 6.02
C PRO A 62 -31.05 2.34 7.13
N PRO A 63 -30.38 1.36 7.76
CA PRO A 63 -29.38 1.57 8.81
C PRO A 63 -28.30 2.57 8.38
N PRO A 64 -27.78 3.37 9.32
CA PRO A 64 -26.84 4.41 9.00
C PRO A 64 -25.42 3.85 8.83
N ASN A 65 -24.69 4.43 7.90
CA ASN A 65 -23.23 4.35 7.79
C ASN A 65 -22.58 5.41 8.67
N TYR A 66 -21.31 5.23 9.03
CA TYR A 66 -20.60 6.11 9.97
C TYR A 66 -19.21 6.51 9.46
N GLN A 67 -18.81 7.75 9.77
CA GLN A 67 -17.46 8.27 9.51
C GLN A 67 -17.04 9.17 10.68
N TRP A 68 -15.86 8.92 11.24
CA TRP A 68 -15.31 9.75 12.30
C TRP A 68 -14.38 10.82 11.72
N PHE A 69 -14.35 11.97 12.38
CA PHE A 69 -13.52 13.11 12.04
C PHE A 69 -12.75 13.56 13.29
N CYS A 70 -11.50 13.99 13.12
CA CYS A 70 -10.72 14.71 14.12
C CYS A 70 -10.36 16.08 13.55
N ASP A 71 -10.73 17.16 14.24
CA ASP A 71 -10.48 18.55 13.81
C ASP A 71 -10.95 18.83 12.37
N GLY A 72 -12.06 18.20 11.97
CA GLY A 72 -12.67 18.33 10.66
C GLY A 72 -12.07 17.45 9.56
N GLN A 73 -11.00 16.71 9.84
CA GLN A 73 -10.40 15.75 8.90
C GLN A 73 -10.97 14.35 9.13
N PRO A 74 -11.37 13.63 8.08
CA PRO A 74 -11.86 12.25 8.20
C PRO A 74 -10.76 11.31 8.67
N LEU A 75 -11.09 10.44 9.63
CA LEU A 75 -10.20 9.37 10.10
C LEU A 75 -10.40 8.13 9.22
N PHE A 76 -9.34 7.70 8.56
CA PHE A 76 -9.34 6.48 7.75
C PHE A 76 -8.72 5.36 8.59
N CYS A 77 -9.56 4.51 9.16
CA CYS A 77 -9.15 3.24 9.76
C CYS A 77 -9.52 2.11 8.79
N ASP A 78 -8.63 1.13 8.65
CA ASP A 78 -8.65 -0.08 7.82
C ASP A 78 -10.01 -0.55 7.24
N GLU A 79 -9.95 -1.15 6.04
CA GLU A 79 -11.05 -1.54 5.15
C GLU A 79 -12.10 -2.52 5.72
N SER A 80 -11.99 -2.91 6.99
CA SER A 80 -13.01 -3.67 7.73
C SER A 80 -13.81 -2.86 8.76
N ILE A 81 -13.59 -1.54 8.89
CA ILE A 81 -14.18 -0.69 9.98
C ILE A 81 -14.91 0.58 9.46
N TYR A 82 -15.19 0.70 8.16
CA TYR A 82 -15.82 1.90 7.55
C TYR A 82 -17.28 2.25 7.95
N ALA A 83 -17.85 1.66 9.00
CA ALA A 83 -19.19 2.02 9.46
C ALA A 83 -19.42 1.72 10.94
N SER A 84 -18.39 1.81 11.78
CA SER A 84 -18.59 1.53 13.21
C SER A 84 -19.18 2.74 13.95
N PRO A 85 -20.25 2.56 14.74
CA PRO A 85 -20.69 3.54 15.71
C PRO A 85 -19.67 3.74 16.85
N VAL A 86 -18.57 3.00 16.89
CA VAL A 86 -17.54 3.07 17.94
C VAL A 86 -16.16 3.27 17.30
N LEU A 87 -15.46 4.34 17.69
CA LEU A 87 -14.06 4.59 17.38
C LEU A 87 -13.18 4.09 18.53
N GLU A 88 -12.19 3.25 18.21
CA GLU A 88 -11.21 2.75 19.18
C GLU A 88 -9.78 3.02 18.71
N ILE A 89 -9.02 3.79 19.51
CA ILE A 89 -7.61 4.07 19.29
C ILE A 89 -6.83 3.47 20.45
N ARG A 90 -6.00 2.45 20.16
CA ARG A 90 -5.14 1.80 21.16
C ARG A 90 -3.84 2.57 21.34
N ASN A 91 -3.33 2.63 22.56
CA ASN A 91 -2.12 3.36 22.94
C ASN A 91 -2.17 4.84 22.48
N PRO A 92 -3.19 5.62 22.89
CA PRO A 92 -3.36 6.98 22.44
C PRO A 92 -2.18 7.86 22.88
N THR A 93 -1.62 8.59 21.93
CA THR A 93 -0.58 9.61 22.12
C THR A 93 -1.19 11.02 22.22
N PRO A 94 -0.46 12.03 22.72
CA PRO A 94 -0.90 13.43 22.73
C PRO A 94 -1.37 13.97 21.37
N ALA A 95 -0.84 13.42 20.27
CA ALA A 95 -1.25 13.76 18.90
C ALA A 95 -2.70 13.37 18.56
N HIS A 96 -3.30 12.45 19.32
CA HIS A 96 -4.72 12.10 19.21
C HIS A 96 -5.64 13.05 20.00
N SER A 97 -5.10 14.17 20.51
CA SER A 97 -5.92 15.22 21.11
C SER A 97 -6.54 16.07 20.02
N GLY A 98 -7.82 16.36 20.15
CA GLY A 98 -8.55 17.10 19.12
C GLY A 98 -10.05 17.12 19.40
N ILE A 99 -10.80 17.68 18.46
CA ILE A 99 -12.26 17.70 18.49
C ILE A 99 -12.78 16.61 17.56
N TYR A 100 -13.36 15.58 18.17
CA TYR A 100 -13.90 14.44 17.45
C TYR A 100 -15.39 14.62 17.15
N THR A 101 -15.77 14.40 15.90
CA THR A 101 -17.16 14.37 15.46
C THR A 101 -17.43 13.12 14.64
N CYS A 102 -18.65 12.61 14.73
CA CYS A 102 -19.11 11.46 13.97
C CYS A 102 -20.19 11.93 12.99
N ARG A 103 -20.06 11.54 11.72
CA ARG A 103 -21.11 11.68 10.71
C ARG A 103 -21.82 10.35 10.57
N ALA A 104 -23.15 10.36 10.68
CA ALA A 104 -24.00 9.23 10.37
C ALA A 104 -24.89 9.57 9.16
N TRP A 105 -24.95 8.69 8.15
CA TRP A 105 -25.78 8.91 6.97
C TRP A 105 -26.47 7.63 6.50
N SER A 106 -27.68 7.78 5.96
CA SER A 106 -28.38 6.71 5.27
C SER A 106 -28.06 6.75 3.79
N VAL A 107 -28.07 5.58 3.13
CA VAL A 107 -27.91 5.46 1.67
C VAL A 107 -28.98 6.24 0.87
N ARG A 108 -30.08 6.61 1.51
CA ARG A 108 -31.18 7.40 0.93
C ARG A 108 -31.07 8.91 1.19
N GLY A 109 -29.90 9.38 1.63
CA GLY A 109 -29.53 10.80 1.62
C GLY A 109 -29.79 11.58 2.91
N SER A 110 -30.39 11.00 3.95
CA SER A 110 -30.47 11.67 5.26
C SER A 110 -29.16 11.54 6.03
N GLU A 111 -28.66 12.65 6.58
CA GLU A 111 -27.42 12.66 7.37
C GLU A 111 -27.49 13.56 8.60
N LYS A 112 -26.70 13.23 9.61
CA LYS A 112 -26.51 14.02 10.83
C LYS A 112 -25.09 13.89 11.37
N PHE A 113 -24.64 14.95 12.02
CA PHE A 113 -23.37 14.98 12.75
C PHE A 113 -23.61 14.91 14.26
N SER A 114 -22.74 14.20 14.97
CA SER A 114 -22.75 14.11 16.42
C SER A 114 -22.34 15.45 17.03
N LYS A 115 -22.69 15.63 18.32
CA LYS A 115 -22.04 16.67 19.13
C LYS A 115 -20.52 16.41 19.17
N PRO A 116 -19.70 17.48 19.20
CA PRO A 116 -18.25 17.35 19.28
C PRO A 116 -17.81 16.81 20.64
N CYS A 117 -16.79 15.96 20.64
CA CYS A 117 -16.08 15.48 21.82
C CYS A 117 -14.67 16.08 21.85
N LYS A 118 -14.33 16.83 22.90
CA LYS A 118 -12.96 17.29 23.11
C LYS A 118 -12.14 16.19 23.79
N VAL A 119 -11.24 15.58 23.03
CA VAL A 119 -10.29 14.59 23.55
C VAL A 119 -8.99 15.28 23.94
N ILE A 120 -8.48 14.96 25.12
CA ILE A 120 -7.17 15.42 25.60
C ILE A 120 -6.40 14.23 26.12
N VAL A 121 -5.32 13.90 25.44
CA VAL A 121 -4.39 12.86 25.87
C VAL A 121 -3.19 13.54 26.54
N LYS A 122 -3.16 13.47 27.88
CA LYS A 122 -2.12 14.08 28.72
C LYS A 122 -0.87 13.21 28.70
N CYS A 123 0.30 13.85 28.62
CA CYS A 123 1.55 13.18 28.96
C CYS A 123 1.57 12.84 30.46
N PRO A 124 2.03 11.65 30.86
CA PRO A 124 2.22 11.34 32.28
C PRO A 124 3.19 12.36 32.89
N ALA A 125 2.77 12.98 34.00
CA ALA A 125 3.58 13.95 34.72
C ALA A 125 4.86 13.27 35.26
N SER A 126 6.01 13.81 34.87
CA SER A 126 7.35 13.28 35.16
C SER A 126 7.67 13.30 36.66
N ARG A 127 8.18 12.19 37.19
CA ARG A 127 9.26 12.25 38.19
C ARG A 127 10.56 12.49 37.43
N ASP A 128 11.35 13.44 37.92
CA ASP A 128 12.61 13.91 37.36
C ASP A 128 13.46 12.81 36.71
N SER A 129 13.55 12.85 35.39
CA SER A 129 14.68 12.38 34.60
C SER A 129 14.52 12.92 33.18
N ALA A 130 15.64 13.36 32.61
CA ALA A 130 15.87 13.94 31.30
C ALA A 130 14.73 13.80 30.27
N SER A 131 14.52 14.87 29.50
CA SER A 131 13.90 14.85 28.18
C SER A 131 14.32 13.61 27.40
N ARG A 132 13.50 12.55 27.47
CA ARG A 132 13.42 11.57 26.40
C ARG A 132 12.65 12.30 25.31
N GLU A 133 13.37 13.09 24.51
CA GLU A 133 13.09 13.06 23.07
C GLU A 133 12.82 11.59 22.75
N LEU A 134 11.64 11.24 22.20
CA LEU A 134 11.54 9.93 21.58
C LEU A 134 12.74 9.86 20.65
N ALA A 135 13.64 8.91 20.90
CA ALA A 135 14.82 8.77 20.07
C ALA A 135 14.33 8.78 18.62
N PRO A 136 14.94 9.59 17.73
CA PRO A 136 14.52 9.65 16.35
C PRO A 136 14.39 8.22 15.81
N LEU A 137 13.29 7.94 15.12
CA LEU A 137 13.09 6.64 14.50
C LEU A 137 14.26 6.36 13.56
N SER A 138 14.61 5.10 13.43
CA SER A 138 15.83 4.69 12.76
C SER A 138 15.65 3.30 12.19
N ALA A 139 16.18 3.07 11.01
CA ALA A 139 16.12 1.77 10.33
C ALA A 139 17.33 0.91 10.73
N ALA A 140 17.13 -0.39 10.92
CA ALA A 140 18.27 -1.31 11.07
C ALA A 140 19.02 -1.52 9.74
N ASP A 141 18.30 -1.40 8.62
CA ASP A 141 18.80 -1.29 7.24
C ASP A 141 17.62 -0.85 6.35
N LYS A 142 17.89 -0.47 5.11
CA LYS A 142 16.86 -0.07 4.14
C LYS A 142 17.01 -0.84 2.82
N VAL A 143 15.95 -1.48 2.36
CA VAL A 143 15.97 -2.31 1.15
C VAL A 143 14.70 -2.12 0.33
N ALA A 144 14.85 -2.07 -0.99
CA ALA A 144 13.75 -1.96 -1.93
C ALA A 144 13.80 -3.10 -2.95
N LEU A 145 12.66 -3.70 -3.27
CA LEU A 145 12.46 -4.53 -4.45
C LEU A 145 11.54 -3.77 -5.41
N ILE A 146 12.05 -3.49 -6.61
CA ILE A 146 11.36 -2.75 -7.67
C ILE A 146 11.23 -3.68 -8.88
N ILE A 147 10.00 -3.92 -9.33
CA ILE A 147 9.72 -4.76 -10.51
C ILE A 147 8.96 -3.91 -11.53
N SER A 148 9.47 -3.87 -12.75
CA SER A 148 8.84 -3.19 -13.89
C SER A 148 8.58 -4.17 -15.01
N ASN A 149 7.31 -4.42 -15.35
CA ASN A 149 6.97 -5.23 -16.52
C ASN A 149 6.41 -4.31 -17.61
N SER A 150 7.15 -4.18 -18.70
CA SER A 150 6.91 -3.27 -19.81
C SER A 150 6.74 -3.97 -21.16
N ALA A 151 7.31 -5.17 -21.35
CA ALA A 151 7.35 -5.86 -22.65
C ALA A 151 6.64 -7.22 -22.59
N TYR A 152 5.34 -7.22 -22.89
CA TYR A 152 4.48 -8.42 -22.83
C TYR A 152 4.48 -9.19 -24.15
N LEU A 153 4.35 -10.53 -24.08
CA LEU A 153 4.34 -11.39 -25.28
C LEU A 153 3.21 -11.08 -26.28
N GLY A 154 2.13 -10.43 -25.85
CA GLY A 154 1.01 -10.00 -26.70
C GLY A 154 1.29 -8.82 -27.62
N GLY A 155 2.45 -8.15 -27.47
CA GLY A 155 2.85 -6.99 -28.26
C GLY A 155 2.51 -5.64 -27.61
N ASP A 156 1.75 -5.63 -26.52
CA ASP A 156 1.51 -4.43 -25.71
C ASP A 156 2.78 -4.03 -24.94
N THR A 157 3.07 -2.73 -24.96
CA THR A 157 4.24 -2.16 -24.28
C THR A 157 3.84 -1.03 -23.34
N LEU A 158 4.41 -1.02 -22.13
CA LEU A 158 4.22 0.03 -21.12
C LEU A 158 5.54 0.74 -20.82
N PRO A 159 6.04 1.60 -21.72
CA PRO A 159 7.38 2.18 -21.61
C PRO A 159 7.57 3.10 -20.39
N LEU A 160 6.51 3.70 -19.83
CA LEU A 160 6.66 4.59 -18.67
C LEU A 160 6.91 3.81 -17.38
N THR A 161 6.49 2.53 -17.30
CA THR A 161 6.77 1.68 -16.13
C THR A 161 8.27 1.60 -15.80
N GLU A 162 9.13 1.54 -16.83
CA GLU A 162 10.58 1.52 -16.64
C GLU A 162 11.10 2.86 -16.10
N ASN A 163 10.57 3.98 -16.61
CA ASN A 163 10.91 5.31 -16.10
C ASN A 163 10.43 5.49 -14.65
N ASP A 164 9.29 4.89 -14.29
CA ASP A 164 8.76 4.94 -12.94
C ASP A 164 9.64 4.19 -11.95
N ALA A 165 10.04 2.97 -12.32
CA ALA A 165 10.99 2.17 -11.57
C ALA A 165 12.34 2.88 -11.39
N GLU A 166 12.87 3.50 -12.46
CA GLU A 166 14.12 4.25 -12.41
C GLU A 166 14.01 5.49 -11.51
N SER A 167 12.92 6.24 -11.61
CA SER A 167 12.68 7.46 -10.83
C SER A 167 12.55 7.16 -9.35
N LEU A 168 11.79 6.11 -9.00
CA LEU A 168 11.67 5.65 -7.62
C LEU A 168 13.00 5.08 -7.11
N GLY A 169 13.69 4.28 -7.92
CA GLY A 169 14.98 3.68 -7.59
C GLY A 169 16.01 4.74 -7.20
N LYS A 170 16.21 5.76 -8.03
CA LYS A 170 17.10 6.90 -7.76
C LYS A 170 16.73 7.64 -6.47
N ALA A 171 15.44 7.91 -6.29
CA ALA A 171 14.99 8.64 -5.11
C ALA A 171 15.19 7.85 -3.80
N LEU A 172 14.98 6.53 -3.83
CA LEU A 172 15.23 5.66 -2.69
C LEU A 172 16.73 5.43 -2.45
N ALA A 173 17.54 5.31 -3.49
CA ALA A 173 18.99 5.19 -3.40
C ALA A 173 19.61 6.42 -2.72
N ALA A 174 19.13 7.62 -3.06
CA ALA A 174 19.49 8.87 -2.38
C ALA A 174 19.13 8.88 -0.88
N LEU A 175 18.22 8.02 -0.44
CA LEU A 175 17.84 7.80 0.96
C LEU A 175 18.53 6.57 1.60
N GLU A 176 19.61 6.09 0.98
CA GLU A 176 20.43 4.96 1.42
C GLU A 176 19.75 3.58 1.34
N PHE A 177 18.70 3.44 0.52
CA PHE A 177 18.13 2.12 0.23
C PHE A 177 19.05 1.30 -0.67
N ARG A 178 19.09 -0.01 -0.41
CA ARG A 178 19.62 -1.00 -1.35
C ARG A 178 18.55 -1.35 -2.36
N ILE A 179 18.79 -1.07 -3.64
CA ILE A 179 17.78 -1.24 -4.70
C ILE A 179 17.99 -2.58 -5.39
N ILE A 180 17.02 -3.48 -5.27
CA ILE A 180 16.94 -4.71 -6.07
C ILE A 180 15.91 -4.42 -7.17
N ALA A 181 16.38 -4.07 -8.36
CA ALA A 181 15.51 -3.74 -9.48
C ALA A 181 15.55 -4.83 -10.56
N PHE A 182 14.38 -5.19 -11.07
CA PHE A 182 14.24 -6.13 -12.18
C PHE A 182 13.22 -5.62 -13.20
N LYS A 183 13.44 -5.96 -14.46
CA LYS A 183 12.50 -5.69 -15.55
C LYS A 183 12.04 -6.97 -16.23
N ASN A 184 10.80 -6.94 -16.73
CA ASN A 184 10.21 -7.96 -17.59
C ASN A 184 10.33 -9.37 -17.01
N LEU A 185 9.84 -9.53 -15.77
CA LEU A 185 9.89 -10.79 -15.04
C LEU A 185 8.73 -11.71 -15.40
N ARG A 186 9.06 -12.99 -15.56
CA ARG A 186 8.09 -14.09 -15.64
C ARG A 186 7.57 -14.46 -14.25
N LYS A 187 6.51 -15.26 -14.18
CA LYS A 187 5.93 -15.70 -12.90
C LYS A 187 6.97 -16.28 -11.94
N GLY A 188 7.77 -17.23 -12.43
CA GLY A 188 8.80 -17.88 -11.62
C GLY A 188 9.90 -16.91 -11.17
N ASP A 189 10.22 -15.93 -12.00
CA ASP A 189 11.24 -14.93 -11.70
C ASP A 189 10.76 -13.94 -10.63
N ILE A 190 9.48 -13.57 -10.62
CA ILE A 190 8.88 -12.75 -9.55
C ILE A 190 9.00 -13.48 -8.21
N ALA A 191 8.64 -14.77 -8.17
CA ALA A 191 8.78 -15.59 -6.96
C ALA A 191 10.26 -15.69 -6.50
N TYR A 192 11.18 -15.82 -7.45
CA TYR A 192 12.61 -15.83 -7.15
C TYR A 192 13.12 -14.48 -6.63
N ALA A 193 12.71 -13.37 -7.24
CA ALA A 193 13.04 -12.01 -6.80
C ALA A 193 12.55 -11.74 -5.38
N LEU A 194 11.31 -12.16 -5.05
CA LEU A 194 10.80 -12.12 -3.68
C LEU A 194 11.67 -12.96 -2.73
N SER A 195 12.09 -14.16 -3.14
CA SER A 195 12.97 -15.00 -2.32
C SER A 195 14.33 -14.35 -2.01
N ILE A 196 14.86 -13.55 -2.94
CA ILE A 196 16.07 -12.73 -2.72
C ILE A 196 15.76 -11.62 -1.73
N PHE A 197 14.71 -10.83 -1.99
CA PHE A 197 14.31 -9.69 -1.16
C PHE A 197 14.06 -10.08 0.30
N ARG A 198 13.39 -11.21 0.54
CA ARG A 198 13.16 -11.78 1.87
C ARG A 198 14.43 -11.94 2.72
N GLN A 199 15.57 -12.23 2.11
CA GLN A 199 16.82 -12.43 2.85
C GLN A 199 17.29 -11.14 3.55
N PHE A 200 16.82 -9.98 3.09
CA PHE A 200 17.10 -8.66 3.66
C PHE A 200 16.07 -8.22 4.71
N LEU A 201 14.89 -8.85 4.78
CA LEU A 201 13.76 -8.47 5.65
C LEU A 201 13.99 -8.92 7.10
N LYS A 202 14.91 -8.24 7.79
CA LYS A 202 15.36 -8.55 9.15
C LYS A 202 14.73 -7.61 10.19
N PRO A 203 14.81 -7.95 11.50
CA PRO A 203 14.30 -7.09 12.56
C PRO A 203 14.76 -5.64 12.43
N GLY A 204 13.80 -4.70 12.37
CA GLY A 204 14.10 -3.27 12.28
C GLY A 204 14.34 -2.73 10.87
N THR A 205 14.35 -3.59 9.84
CA THR A 205 14.56 -3.17 8.44
C THR A 205 13.37 -2.35 7.95
N TYR A 206 13.64 -1.35 7.11
CA TYR A 206 12.62 -0.67 6.32
C TYR A 206 12.60 -1.29 4.93
N SER A 207 11.44 -1.76 4.51
CA SER A 207 11.27 -2.43 3.22
C SER A 207 10.36 -1.62 2.30
N VAL A 208 10.72 -1.54 1.03
CA VAL A 208 9.86 -1.02 -0.03
C VAL A 208 9.67 -2.13 -1.06
N PHE A 209 8.43 -2.43 -1.42
CA PHE A 209 8.11 -3.24 -2.58
C PHE A 209 7.34 -2.36 -3.56
N TYR A 210 7.80 -2.32 -4.81
CA TYR A 210 7.15 -1.57 -5.88
C TYR A 210 6.98 -2.48 -7.09
N TYR A 211 5.76 -2.52 -7.62
CA TYR A 211 5.48 -3.14 -8.91
C TYR A 211 4.81 -2.12 -9.84
N ALA A 212 5.30 -2.04 -11.07
CA ALA A 212 4.66 -1.33 -12.17
C ALA A 212 4.46 -2.27 -13.37
N GLY A 213 3.27 -2.26 -13.96
CA GLY A 213 2.92 -3.10 -15.11
C GLY A 213 1.43 -3.44 -15.17
N HIS A 214 1.08 -4.44 -15.96
CA HIS A 214 -0.28 -4.97 -16.02
C HIS A 214 -0.68 -5.71 -14.74
N GLY A 215 -1.94 -5.51 -14.38
CA GLY A 215 -2.59 -6.21 -13.29
C GLY A 215 -4.10 -6.22 -13.50
N PHE A 216 -4.78 -7.03 -12.71
CA PHE A 216 -6.23 -7.16 -12.78
C PHE A 216 -6.79 -7.61 -11.43
N LYS A 217 -8.12 -7.56 -11.32
CA LYS A 217 -8.84 -8.02 -10.15
C LYS A 217 -9.75 -9.21 -10.50
N GLU A 218 -9.65 -10.28 -9.72
CA GLU A 218 -10.50 -11.47 -9.84
C GLU A 218 -10.86 -11.98 -8.44
N ASP A 219 -12.13 -12.33 -8.22
CA ASP A 219 -12.65 -12.83 -6.93
C ASP A 219 -12.24 -12.02 -5.69
N GLY A 220 -12.21 -10.69 -5.85
CA GLY A 220 -11.86 -9.75 -4.78
C GLY A 220 -10.36 -9.60 -4.51
N ARG A 221 -9.49 -10.32 -5.23
CA ARG A 221 -8.03 -10.27 -5.11
C ARG A 221 -7.40 -9.56 -6.30
N ASP A 222 -6.25 -8.93 -6.06
CA ASP A 222 -5.47 -8.24 -7.09
C ASP A 222 -4.34 -9.16 -7.57
N TYR A 223 -4.11 -9.19 -8.87
CA TYR A 223 -3.10 -10.04 -9.51
C TYR A 223 -2.14 -9.19 -10.33
N ILE A 224 -0.86 -9.51 -10.21
CA ILE A 224 0.21 -9.03 -11.08
C ILE A 224 0.27 -9.94 -12.31
N GLN A 225 0.32 -9.35 -13.51
CA GLN A 225 0.51 -10.07 -14.77
C GLN A 225 2.01 -10.13 -15.13
N PRO A 226 2.62 -11.32 -15.12
CA PRO A 226 3.96 -11.55 -15.67
C PRO A 226 4.02 -11.28 -17.17
N VAL A 227 5.22 -11.01 -17.69
CA VAL A 227 5.40 -10.73 -19.14
C VAL A 227 5.12 -11.94 -20.05
N ASP A 228 5.18 -13.14 -19.50
CA ASP A 228 4.90 -14.39 -20.20
C ASP A 228 3.43 -14.83 -20.15
N CYS A 229 2.56 -14.05 -19.50
CA CYS A 229 1.13 -14.31 -19.45
C CYS A 229 0.38 -13.60 -20.59
N ASP A 230 -0.49 -14.35 -21.27
CA ASP A 230 -1.53 -13.81 -22.16
C ASP A 230 -2.63 -13.09 -21.36
N ASP A 231 -3.36 -12.17 -21.99
CA ASP A 231 -4.42 -11.39 -21.35
C ASP A 231 -5.57 -12.26 -20.85
N ASN A 232 -5.76 -13.43 -21.47
CA ASN A 232 -6.77 -14.42 -21.08
C ASN A 232 -6.21 -15.49 -20.12
N ALA A 233 -4.98 -15.33 -19.61
CA ALA A 233 -4.40 -16.28 -18.69
C ALA A 233 -5.26 -16.40 -17.41
N PRO A 234 -5.52 -17.63 -16.92
CA PRO A 234 -6.16 -17.85 -15.63
C PRO A 234 -5.41 -17.13 -14.50
N ALA A 235 -6.11 -16.72 -13.44
CA ALA A 235 -5.45 -16.09 -12.29
C ALA A 235 -4.40 -17.00 -11.62
N ASP A 236 -4.58 -18.33 -11.70
CA ASP A 236 -3.62 -19.34 -11.24
C ASP A 236 -2.29 -19.31 -12.00
N ASP A 237 -2.23 -18.69 -13.19
CA ASP A 237 -1.01 -18.45 -13.96
C ASP A 237 -0.41 -17.06 -13.72
N CYS A 238 -1.08 -16.21 -12.95
CA CYS A 238 -0.60 -14.88 -12.55
C CYS A 238 -0.08 -14.90 -11.10
N VAL A 239 0.34 -13.75 -10.57
CA VAL A 239 0.87 -13.64 -9.20
C VAL A 239 -0.13 -12.91 -8.31
N CYS A 240 -0.64 -13.58 -7.28
CA CYS A 240 -1.57 -12.99 -6.30
C CYS A 240 -0.87 -11.92 -5.46
N PHE A 241 -1.27 -10.66 -5.60
CA PHE A 241 -0.65 -9.54 -4.88
C PHE A 241 -0.86 -9.64 -3.37
N GLN A 242 -2.03 -10.14 -2.93
CA GLN A 242 -2.28 -10.34 -1.49
C GLN A 242 -1.31 -11.33 -0.84
N GLU A 243 -0.82 -12.33 -1.59
CA GLU A 243 0.21 -13.26 -1.07
C GLU A 243 1.54 -12.56 -0.85
N ILE A 244 1.94 -11.65 -1.75
CA ILE A 244 3.13 -10.79 -1.57
C ILE A 244 2.97 -9.91 -0.34
N VAL A 245 1.82 -9.27 -0.17
CA VAL A 245 1.52 -8.41 0.99
C VAL A 245 1.66 -9.20 2.29
N GLU A 246 1.06 -10.39 2.36
CA GLU A 246 1.14 -11.24 3.55
C GLU A 246 2.56 -11.74 3.83
N GLU A 247 3.31 -12.08 2.78
CA GLU A 247 4.70 -12.50 2.90
C GLU A 247 5.58 -11.40 3.49
N ILE A 248 5.50 -10.18 2.96
CA ILE A 248 6.26 -9.01 3.46
C ILE A 248 5.79 -8.62 4.87
N ARG A 249 4.47 -8.60 5.11
CA ARG A 249 3.89 -8.29 6.43
C ARG A 249 4.33 -9.26 7.52
N SER A 250 4.55 -10.52 7.17
CA SER A 250 5.01 -11.54 8.12
C SER A 250 6.46 -11.33 8.58
N ALA A 251 7.24 -10.54 7.85
CA ALA A 251 8.62 -10.24 8.18
C ALA A 251 8.75 -9.31 9.40
N PRO A 252 9.86 -9.40 10.17
CA PRO A 252 10.08 -8.58 11.37
C PRO A 252 10.49 -7.12 11.07
N CYS A 253 10.10 -6.56 9.92
CA CYS A 253 10.42 -5.19 9.52
C CYS A 253 9.67 -4.15 10.38
N SER A 254 10.33 -3.01 10.62
CA SER A 254 9.73 -1.88 11.33
C SER A 254 8.86 -1.01 10.43
N LEU A 255 9.11 -1.04 9.13
CA LEU A 255 8.32 -0.38 8.10
C LEU A 255 8.30 -1.26 6.84
N ASN A 256 7.12 -1.47 6.26
CA ASN A 256 6.89 -2.06 4.96
C ASN A 256 6.03 -1.09 4.15
N LEU A 257 6.57 -0.53 3.07
CA LEU A 257 5.82 0.26 2.10
C LEU A 257 5.65 -0.58 0.83
N ILE A 258 4.42 -1.00 0.54
CA ILE A 258 4.11 -1.88 -0.59
C ILE A 258 3.26 -1.09 -1.57
N ILE A 259 3.71 -0.95 -2.81
CA ILE A 259 3.07 -0.12 -3.83
C ILE A 259 2.74 -0.99 -5.06
N LEU A 260 1.47 -0.98 -5.46
CA LEU A 260 0.98 -1.60 -6.69
C LEU A 260 0.57 -0.51 -7.68
N ASP A 261 1.39 -0.29 -8.71
CA ASP A 261 1.11 0.62 -9.84
C ASP A 261 0.68 -0.19 -11.07
N ALA A 262 -0.56 -0.66 -11.01
CA ALA A 262 -1.14 -1.52 -12.03
C ALA A 262 -2.65 -1.28 -12.13
N CYS A 263 -3.23 -1.64 -13.27
CA CYS A 263 -4.69 -1.68 -13.44
C CYS A 263 -5.33 -2.65 -12.44
N ARG A 264 -6.58 -2.38 -12.08
CA ARG A 264 -7.38 -3.22 -11.16
C ARG A 264 -8.76 -3.51 -11.72
N ASP A 265 -8.84 -3.58 -13.05
CA ASP A 265 -10.06 -3.86 -13.78
C ASP A 265 -10.54 -5.28 -13.45
N THR A 266 -11.85 -5.40 -13.19
CA THR A 266 -12.46 -6.67 -12.81
C THR A 266 -12.59 -7.54 -14.06
N ARG A 267 -11.97 -8.73 -14.07
CA ARG A 267 -12.23 -9.73 -15.11
C ARG A 267 -13.56 -10.42 -14.82
N GLU A 268 -14.58 -10.18 -15.64
CA GLU A 268 -15.86 -10.91 -15.56
C GLU A 268 -15.71 -12.29 -16.20
N LEU A 269 -15.74 -13.35 -15.39
CA LEU A 269 -15.84 -14.71 -15.90
C LEU A 269 -17.27 -14.98 -16.38
N PRO A 270 -17.47 -15.61 -17.56
CA PRO A 270 -18.78 -16.12 -17.93
C PRO A 270 -19.21 -17.18 -16.90
N SER A 271 -20.35 -16.93 -16.27
CA SER A 271 -20.89 -17.70 -15.14
C SER A 271 -20.89 -19.21 -15.41
N SER A 272 -19.91 -19.91 -14.83
CA SER A 272 -20.01 -21.35 -14.58
C SER A 272 -20.31 -21.58 -13.11
N SER A 273 -21.50 -22.13 -12.87
CA SER A 273 -22.04 -22.55 -11.60
C SER A 273 -21.05 -23.40 -10.77
N ALA A 274 -20.90 -23.02 -9.50
CA ALA A 274 -20.44 -23.82 -8.36
C ALA A 274 -19.00 -24.35 -8.38
N VAL A 275 -18.19 -23.96 -7.39
CA VAL A 275 -17.98 -24.72 -6.14
C VAL A 275 -17.45 -23.74 -5.09
N GLY A 276 -18.19 -23.57 -4.00
CA GLY A 276 -17.68 -22.89 -2.82
C GLY A 276 -16.53 -23.69 -2.24
N SER A 277 -15.30 -23.25 -2.48
CA SER A 277 -14.13 -23.78 -1.79
C SER A 277 -14.16 -23.22 -0.37
N THR A 278 -14.67 -24.02 0.55
CA THR A 278 -14.50 -23.78 1.98
C THR A 278 -13.01 -23.93 2.29
N SER A 279 -12.30 -22.80 2.36
CA SER A 279 -10.95 -22.78 2.90
C SER A 279 -11.03 -23.29 4.35
N ARG A 280 -10.52 -24.50 4.57
CA ARG A 280 -10.44 -25.10 5.89
C ARG A 280 -9.47 -24.26 6.69
N ILE A 281 -10.00 -23.49 7.65
CA ILE A 281 -9.20 -22.79 8.66
C ILE A 281 -8.58 -23.86 9.56
N SER A 282 -7.41 -24.35 9.16
CA SER A 282 -6.58 -25.22 9.98
C SER A 282 -5.71 -24.36 10.88
N GLY A 283 -6.03 -24.36 12.18
CA GLY A 283 -5.11 -24.02 13.27
C GLY A 283 -4.32 -22.73 13.12
N MET A 284 -4.99 -21.57 13.15
CA MET A 284 -4.30 -20.29 13.36
C MET A 284 -3.74 -20.27 14.78
N LYS A 285 -2.44 -20.56 14.94
CA LYS A 285 -1.70 -20.07 16.10
C LYS A 285 -1.84 -18.55 16.09
N ALA A 286 -2.10 -17.95 17.25
CA ALA A 286 -2.10 -16.50 17.41
C ALA A 286 -0.71 -15.95 17.04
N GLN A 287 -0.53 -15.60 15.77
CA GLN A 287 0.67 -14.95 15.29
C GLN A 287 0.60 -13.50 15.79
N HIS A 288 1.68 -13.03 16.39
CA HIS A 288 1.78 -11.65 16.82
C HIS A 288 1.73 -10.76 15.57
N VAL A 289 0.57 -10.17 15.30
CA VAL A 289 0.37 -9.31 14.13
C VAL A 289 1.17 -8.03 14.36
N ARG A 290 2.27 -7.88 13.62
CA ARG A 290 3.07 -6.65 13.62
C ARG A 290 2.41 -5.64 12.71
N ARG A 291 2.00 -4.51 13.28
CA ARG A 291 1.48 -3.37 12.52
C ARG A 291 2.67 -2.53 12.07
N SER A 292 3.16 -2.78 10.86
CA SER A 292 4.29 -2.05 10.26
C SER A 292 4.11 -1.81 8.76
N THR A 293 2.91 -1.97 8.21
CA THR A 293 2.69 -2.03 6.76
C THR A 293 1.81 -0.89 6.26
N ILE A 294 2.22 -0.27 5.16
CA ILE A 294 1.42 0.66 4.37
C ILE A 294 1.32 0.06 2.97
N VAL A 295 0.09 -0.12 2.48
CA VAL A 295 -0.16 -0.57 1.10
C VAL A 295 -0.76 0.57 0.30
N VAL A 296 -0.11 0.91 -0.82
CA VAL A 296 -0.57 1.93 -1.76
C VAL A 296 -0.95 1.25 -3.07
N TYR A 297 -2.16 1.53 -3.54
CA TYR A 297 -2.62 1.19 -4.87
C TYR A 297 -2.63 2.47 -5.68
N ALA A 298 -1.95 2.50 -6.83
CA ALA A 298 -1.95 3.68 -7.70
C ALA A 298 -3.35 4.00 -8.25
N THR A 299 -4.25 3.02 -8.28
CA THR A 299 -5.62 3.16 -8.78
C THR A 299 -6.64 2.41 -7.91
N SER A 300 -7.91 2.80 -8.01
CA SER A 300 -9.02 2.20 -7.28
C SER A 300 -9.41 0.86 -7.89
N PRO A 301 -10.16 0.00 -7.18
CA PRO A 301 -10.73 -1.19 -7.83
C PRO A 301 -11.54 -0.76 -9.07
N SER A 302 -11.55 -1.59 -10.12
CA SER A 302 -12.25 -1.34 -11.38
C SER A 302 -11.81 -0.11 -12.18
N THR A 303 -10.61 0.41 -11.91
CA THR A 303 -9.99 1.47 -12.71
C THR A 303 -8.58 1.07 -13.14
N SER A 304 -8.13 1.63 -14.26
CA SER A 304 -6.80 1.41 -14.81
C SER A 304 -5.78 2.40 -14.20
N ALA A 305 -4.50 2.02 -14.21
CA ALA A 305 -3.41 2.98 -14.05
C ALA A 305 -3.11 3.62 -15.40
N VAL A 306 -2.80 4.92 -15.43
CA VAL A 306 -2.72 5.69 -16.69
C VAL A 306 -1.28 6.08 -17.02
N GLU A 307 -0.79 5.62 -18.17
CA GLU A 307 0.36 6.23 -18.86
C GLU A 307 -0.11 7.44 -19.68
N VAL A 308 0.66 8.53 -19.64
CA VAL A 308 0.31 9.78 -20.34
C VAL A 308 1.36 10.07 -21.39
N ASP A 309 0.96 10.13 -22.66
CA ASP A 309 1.87 10.43 -23.76
C ASP A 309 2.61 11.76 -23.53
N GLY A 310 3.93 11.71 -23.67
CA GLY A 310 4.81 12.87 -23.49
C GLY A 310 5.15 13.24 -22.03
N HIS A 311 4.65 12.48 -21.04
CA HIS A 311 5.10 12.60 -19.66
C HIS A 311 6.31 11.69 -19.40
N PRO A 312 7.21 12.08 -18.47
CA PRO A 312 8.38 11.27 -18.14
C PRO A 312 8.02 10.00 -17.36
N ASN A 313 6.87 9.98 -16.69
CA ASN A 313 6.44 8.96 -15.74
C ASN A 313 4.93 8.69 -15.86
N GLY A 314 4.49 7.53 -15.36
CA GLY A 314 3.09 7.23 -15.11
C GLY A 314 2.47 8.23 -14.12
N LEU A 315 1.16 8.42 -14.19
CA LEU A 315 0.50 9.53 -13.51
C LEU A 315 0.68 9.49 -11.97
N PHE A 316 0.62 8.31 -11.35
CA PHE A 316 0.87 8.18 -9.92
C PHE A 316 2.33 8.53 -9.56
N MET A 317 3.30 7.96 -10.29
CA MET A 317 4.71 8.17 -10.02
C MET A 317 5.15 9.63 -10.26
N GLU A 318 4.56 10.32 -11.24
CA GLU A 318 4.84 11.74 -11.49
C GLU A 318 4.59 12.60 -10.24
N HIS A 319 3.56 12.27 -9.45
CA HIS A 319 3.26 12.97 -8.21
C HIS A 319 4.03 12.40 -7.03
N PHE A 320 4.13 11.08 -6.90
CA PHE A 320 4.82 10.44 -5.78
C PHE A 320 6.31 10.80 -5.69
N SER A 321 7.00 10.81 -6.83
CA SER A 321 8.43 11.16 -6.93
C SER A 321 8.77 12.57 -6.42
N LYS A 322 7.83 13.53 -6.51
CA LYS A 322 7.98 14.91 -6.00
C LYS A 322 8.09 14.98 -4.46
N HIS A 323 7.68 13.92 -3.75
CA HIS A 323 7.64 13.90 -2.29
C HIS A 323 8.47 12.80 -1.65
N VAL A 324 8.70 11.66 -2.33
CA VAL A 324 9.35 10.48 -1.74
C VAL A 324 10.73 10.76 -1.14
N GLY A 325 11.48 11.71 -1.71
CA GLY A 325 12.80 12.14 -1.22
C GLY A 325 12.78 13.15 -0.07
N LYS A 326 11.61 13.65 0.35
CA LYS A 326 11.51 14.68 1.39
C LYS A 326 11.71 14.07 2.77
N THR A 327 12.32 14.83 3.67
CA THR A 327 12.45 14.48 5.09
C THR A 327 11.11 14.70 5.80
N ALA A 328 10.19 13.77 5.60
CA ALA A 328 8.83 13.77 6.14
C ALA A 328 8.36 12.34 6.40
N SER A 329 7.33 12.16 7.24
CA SER A 329 6.80 10.81 7.48
C SER A 329 6.24 10.21 6.18
N VAL A 330 6.24 8.89 6.07
CA VAL A 330 5.66 8.21 4.89
C VAL A 330 4.19 8.59 4.72
N HIS A 331 3.45 8.79 5.81
CA HIS A 331 2.08 9.28 5.77
C HIS A 331 1.98 10.66 5.13
N GLU A 332 2.84 11.61 5.51
CA GLU A 332 2.87 12.94 4.92
C GLU A 332 3.30 12.92 3.45
N VAL A 333 4.32 12.14 3.10
CA VAL A 333 4.77 11.94 1.71
C VAL A 333 3.60 11.49 0.84
N ILE A 334 2.87 10.46 1.27
CA ILE A 334 1.71 9.93 0.54
C ILE A 334 0.61 10.99 0.48
N LEU A 335 0.26 11.62 1.60
CA LEU A 335 -0.82 12.61 1.66
C LEU A 335 -0.56 13.80 0.71
N GLN A 336 0.68 14.31 0.66
CA GLN A 336 1.04 15.39 -0.24
C GLN A 336 1.02 14.95 -1.70
N SER A 337 1.48 13.73 -1.99
CA SER A 337 1.42 13.15 -3.33
C SER A 337 -0.03 13.05 -3.83
N LEU A 338 -0.96 12.61 -2.97
CA LEU A 338 -2.38 12.54 -3.32
C LEU A 338 -3.01 13.92 -3.53
N LYS A 339 -2.66 14.91 -2.70
CA LYS A 339 -3.13 16.30 -2.88
C LYS A 339 -2.65 16.92 -4.19
N ASP A 340 -1.41 16.64 -4.58
CA ASP A 340 -0.86 17.12 -5.85
C ASP A 340 -1.46 16.36 -7.03
N PHE A 341 -1.73 15.07 -6.87
CA PHE A 341 -2.44 14.24 -7.85
C PHE A 341 -3.86 14.75 -8.10
N GLU A 342 -4.64 15.07 -7.06
CA GLU A 342 -6.03 15.57 -7.20
C GLU A 342 -6.15 16.87 -8.00
N ARG A 343 -5.06 17.64 -8.10
CA ARG A 343 -5.00 18.88 -8.90
C ARG A 343 -4.67 18.61 -10.37
N HIS A 344 -4.25 17.40 -10.71
CA HIS A 344 -3.91 17.03 -12.07
C HIS A 344 -5.16 16.96 -12.96
N LYS A 345 -5.01 17.30 -14.24
CA LYS A 345 -6.14 17.32 -15.21
C LYS A 345 -6.76 15.94 -15.43
N LEU A 346 -5.99 14.89 -15.20
CA LEU A 346 -6.39 13.50 -15.37
C LEU A 346 -6.79 12.81 -14.04
N ALA A 347 -6.92 13.57 -12.94
CA ALA A 347 -7.25 13.01 -11.63
C ALA A 347 -8.58 12.26 -11.58
N SER A 348 -9.50 12.52 -12.52
CA SER A 348 -10.75 11.77 -12.62
C SER A 348 -10.63 10.39 -13.28
N MET A 349 -9.49 10.08 -13.90
CA MET A 349 -9.27 8.81 -14.63
C MET A 349 -8.62 7.74 -13.76
N GLN A 350 -7.99 8.12 -12.65
CA GLN A 350 -7.26 7.23 -11.75
C GLN A 350 -7.44 7.74 -10.32
N VAL A 351 -7.71 6.85 -9.36
CA VAL A 351 -7.96 7.23 -7.96
C VAL A 351 -7.07 6.37 -7.06
N PRO A 352 -5.93 6.88 -6.55
CA PRO A 352 -5.09 6.09 -5.68
C PRO A 352 -5.78 5.74 -4.35
N VAL A 353 -5.48 4.56 -3.80
CA VAL A 353 -6.05 4.07 -2.54
C VAL A 353 -4.93 3.64 -1.60
N VAL A 354 -5.05 3.98 -0.32
CA VAL A 354 -3.99 3.69 0.68
C VAL A 354 -4.59 2.98 1.89
N LYS A 355 -3.89 1.93 2.34
CA LYS A 355 -4.20 1.18 3.56
C LYS A 355 -3.07 1.35 4.57
N TYR A 356 -3.41 1.82 5.76
CA TYR A 356 -2.45 2.04 6.84
C TYR A 356 -2.64 0.98 7.93
N ASP A 357 -1.61 0.16 8.13
CA ASP A 357 -1.47 -0.74 9.27
C ASP A 357 -0.12 -0.53 9.97
N ILE A 358 0.12 0.70 10.42
CA ILE A 358 1.35 1.11 11.12
C ILE A 358 1.01 2.13 12.22
N PRO A 359 1.57 2.00 13.44
CA PRO A 359 1.29 2.91 14.55
C PRO A 359 2.28 4.08 14.65
N GLY A 360 3.40 4.06 13.89
CA GLY A 360 4.47 5.05 13.98
C GLY A 360 4.65 5.86 12.70
N ASP A 361 5.06 7.12 12.85
CA ASP A 361 5.35 8.06 11.77
C ASP A 361 6.80 7.91 11.26
N HIS A 362 7.14 6.71 10.77
CA HIS A 362 8.44 6.45 10.16
C HIS A 362 8.67 7.37 8.94
N SER A 363 9.92 7.76 8.69
CA SER A 363 10.34 8.46 7.47
C SER A 363 11.25 7.57 6.63
N LEU A 364 11.12 7.61 5.29
CA LEU A 364 12.10 6.95 4.42
C LEU A 364 13.52 7.53 4.60
N SER A 365 13.61 8.76 5.10
CA SER A 365 14.87 9.45 5.43
C SER A 365 15.41 9.15 6.83
N ASP A 366 14.75 8.29 7.63
CA ASP A 366 15.24 7.94 8.96
C ASP A 366 16.68 7.39 8.89
N PRO A 367 17.59 7.73 9.82
CA PRO A 367 18.97 7.26 9.76
C PRO A 367 19.07 5.74 9.92
N ILE A 368 20.09 5.15 9.29
CA ILE A 368 20.43 3.73 9.48
C ILE A 368 21.23 3.57 10.78
N LEU A 369 20.81 2.64 11.63
CA LEU A 369 21.52 2.27 12.85
C LEU A 369 22.75 1.41 12.53
N ASP A 370 23.86 1.75 13.17
CA ASP A 370 25.02 0.88 13.25
C ASP A 370 24.68 -0.38 14.07
N SER A 371 24.35 -1.47 13.38
CA SER A 371 23.77 -2.66 13.98
C SER A 371 24.24 -3.96 13.31
N PRO A 372 24.16 -5.11 13.99
CA PRO A 372 24.47 -6.41 13.38
C PRO A 372 23.65 -6.69 12.12
N VAL A 373 22.37 -6.25 12.10
CA VAL A 373 21.46 -6.41 10.95
C VAL A 373 22.00 -5.65 9.73
N TYR A 374 22.43 -4.40 9.91
CA TYR A 374 23.06 -3.61 8.84
C TYR A 374 24.25 -4.34 8.21
N TYR A 375 25.20 -4.81 9.03
CA TYR A 375 26.40 -5.46 8.51
C TYR A 375 26.11 -6.81 7.84
N GLU A 376 25.14 -7.56 8.35
CA GLU A 376 24.73 -8.82 7.73
C GLU A 376 24.10 -8.57 6.36
N ASN A 377 23.18 -7.61 6.25
CA ASN A 377 22.61 -7.22 4.97
C ASN A 377 23.66 -6.63 4.01
N LYS A 378 24.61 -5.83 4.52
CA LYS A 378 25.74 -5.32 3.72
C LYS A 378 26.58 -6.45 3.11
N ARG A 379 26.77 -7.56 3.85
CA ARG A 379 27.47 -8.75 3.32
C ARG A 379 26.65 -9.45 2.24
N LEU A 380 25.34 -9.63 2.44
CA LEU A 380 24.45 -10.19 1.42
C LEU A 380 24.44 -9.33 0.16
N TRP A 381 24.27 -8.02 0.32
CA TRP A 381 24.30 -7.03 -0.74
C TRP A 381 25.57 -7.12 -1.58
N SER A 382 26.74 -7.13 -0.94
CA SER A 382 28.02 -7.19 -1.66
C SER A 382 28.25 -8.46 -2.50
N ARG A 383 27.43 -9.52 -2.30
CA ARG A 383 27.48 -10.74 -3.13
C ARG A 383 26.62 -10.63 -4.39
N ILE A 384 25.52 -9.88 -4.33
CA ILE A 384 24.57 -9.75 -5.44
C ILE A 384 24.76 -8.46 -6.24
N SER A 385 25.43 -7.48 -5.66
CA SER A 385 25.63 -6.13 -6.21
C SER A 385 26.93 -5.99 -7.03
N ARG A 386 27.71 -7.08 -7.21
CA ARG A 386 29.02 -7.03 -7.85
C ARG A 386 28.97 -7.73 -9.20
N LEU A 387 29.39 -7.02 -10.24
CA LEU A 387 29.64 -7.63 -11.54
C LEU A 387 30.76 -8.67 -11.43
N PRO A 388 30.70 -9.75 -12.24
CA PRO A 388 31.82 -10.67 -12.36
C PRO A 388 33.09 -9.93 -12.79
N GLN A 389 34.25 -10.44 -12.39
CA GLN A 389 35.52 -9.85 -12.83
C GLN A 389 35.75 -10.13 -14.32
N ASN A 390 36.25 -9.12 -15.03
CA ASN A 390 36.71 -9.27 -16.42
C ASN A 390 37.74 -10.39 -16.51
N LYS A 391 37.64 -11.21 -17.55
CA LYS A 391 38.54 -12.36 -17.78
C LYS A 391 39.23 -12.25 -19.12
N LYS A 392 40.51 -12.64 -19.14
CA LYS A 392 41.31 -12.75 -20.36
C LYS A 392 41.60 -14.22 -20.61
N PHE A 393 41.31 -14.70 -21.81
CA PHE A 393 41.54 -16.09 -22.22
C PHE A 393 42.52 -16.11 -23.39
N GLN A 394 43.56 -16.93 -23.31
CA GLN A 394 44.47 -17.21 -24.43
C GLN A 394 43.75 -18.17 -25.39
N ILE A 395 43.71 -17.85 -26.69
CA ILE A 395 43.07 -18.73 -27.69
C ILE A 395 44.12 -19.72 -28.19
N GLY A 396 44.20 -20.90 -27.57
CA GLY A 396 45.17 -21.93 -27.93
C GLY A 396 46.63 -21.43 -27.86
N ASP A 397 47.46 -21.86 -28.81
CA ASP A 397 48.86 -21.43 -28.94
C ASP A 397 49.01 -20.14 -29.79
N THR A 398 47.93 -19.40 -30.02
CA THR A 398 47.98 -18.16 -30.81
C THR A 398 48.41 -16.97 -29.94
N GLU A 399 48.89 -15.90 -30.59
CA GLU A 399 49.15 -14.61 -29.93
C GLU A 399 47.86 -13.84 -29.58
N HIS A 400 46.68 -14.40 -29.90
CA HIS A 400 45.40 -13.72 -29.77
C HIS A 400 44.79 -13.99 -28.39
N THR A 401 44.21 -12.95 -27.78
CA THR A 401 43.57 -13.02 -26.47
C THR A 401 42.12 -12.57 -26.56
N LEU A 402 41.21 -13.33 -25.94
CA LEU A 402 39.81 -12.97 -25.77
C LEU A 402 39.64 -12.25 -24.44
N HIS A 403 39.14 -11.01 -24.47
CA HIS A 403 38.83 -10.22 -23.28
C HIS A 403 37.31 -10.24 -23.11
N VAL A 404 36.85 -10.82 -22.01
CA VAL A 404 35.44 -10.83 -21.62
C VAL A 404 35.27 -9.80 -20.53
N GLU A 405 34.54 -8.74 -20.84
CA GLU A 405 34.21 -7.66 -19.91
C GLU A 405 32.72 -7.69 -19.59
N PHE A 406 32.39 -7.40 -18.34
CA PHE A 406 31.01 -7.31 -17.87
C PHE A 406 30.70 -5.84 -17.59
N SER A 407 29.72 -5.27 -18.30
CA SER A 407 29.24 -3.90 -18.10
C SER A 407 27.72 -3.89 -17.90
N CYS A 408 27.24 -2.87 -17.19
CA CYS A 408 25.83 -2.51 -17.12
C CYS A 408 25.66 -1.17 -17.84
N GLU A 409 25.53 -1.20 -19.15
CA GLU A 409 25.13 -0.02 -19.93
C GLU A 409 23.71 -0.22 -20.46
N LYS A 410 22.93 0.87 -20.45
CA LYS A 410 21.62 0.93 -21.08
C LYS A 410 21.85 0.68 -22.57
N GLU A 411 21.10 -0.22 -23.19
CA GLU A 411 21.01 -0.24 -24.65
C GLU A 411 20.41 1.09 -25.08
N HIS A 412 21.24 2.10 -25.35
CA HIS A 412 20.84 3.17 -26.23
C HIS A 412 20.83 2.55 -27.63
N SER A 413 19.72 2.71 -28.34
CA SER A 413 19.65 2.44 -29.77
C SER A 413 20.68 3.33 -30.45
N ASN A 414 21.89 2.79 -30.63
CA ASN A 414 22.99 3.41 -31.34
C ASN A 414 22.64 3.48 -32.83
N GLU A 415 22.07 4.60 -33.27
CA GLU A 415 22.16 5.02 -34.67
C GLU A 415 22.91 6.35 -34.88
N GLU A 416 23.37 7.06 -33.84
CA GLU A 416 24.01 8.39 -34.07
C GLU A 416 25.32 8.72 -33.33
N GLU A 417 25.92 7.84 -32.51
CA GLU A 417 27.22 8.15 -31.86
C GLU A 417 28.38 7.28 -32.40
N GLU A 418 28.64 7.41 -33.70
CA GLU A 418 30.02 7.34 -34.19
C GLU A 418 30.60 8.76 -34.15
N MET A 419 31.68 8.93 -33.38
CA MET A 419 32.53 10.13 -33.24
C MET A 419 32.23 11.09 -32.07
N ALA A 420 32.72 10.74 -30.87
CA ALA A 420 33.50 11.68 -30.05
C ALA A 420 34.25 10.93 -28.93
N GLU A 421 35.58 10.96 -28.98
CA GLU A 421 36.43 10.68 -27.81
C GLU A 421 36.24 11.76 -26.74
N GLY A 422 36.24 11.37 -25.46
CA GLY A 422 36.42 12.33 -24.38
C GLY A 422 35.95 11.80 -23.03
N SER A 423 36.90 11.52 -22.15
CA SER A 423 36.72 11.11 -20.76
C SER A 423 35.66 11.93 -20.00
N GLU A 424 34.76 11.27 -19.29
CA GLU A 424 34.27 11.73 -17.99
C GLU A 424 33.65 10.59 -17.18
N ARG A 425 33.97 10.56 -15.88
CA ARG A 425 33.45 9.62 -14.88
C ARG A 425 32.04 10.04 -14.48
N GLU A 426 31.09 9.13 -14.46
CA GLU A 426 29.94 9.19 -13.56
C GLU A 426 29.62 7.81 -12.99
N GLU A 427 29.46 7.76 -11.66
CA GLU A 427 29.07 6.60 -10.87
C GLU A 427 27.65 6.14 -11.27
N LYS A 428 27.47 4.85 -11.58
CA LYS A 428 26.17 4.26 -11.88
C LYS A 428 25.66 3.39 -10.74
N GLU A 429 24.46 3.73 -10.29
CA GLU A 429 23.58 2.94 -9.42
C GLU A 429 23.19 1.59 -10.07
N LEU A 430 22.89 0.60 -9.24
CA LEU A 430 22.47 -0.76 -9.60
C LEU A 430 20.97 -0.87 -9.87
#